data_AF-A0A1R3GIV9-F1
#
_entry.id   AF-A0A1R3GIV9-F1
#
_cell.length_a   1.000
_cell.length_b   1.000
_cell.length_c   1.000
_cell.angle_alpha   90.00
_cell.angle_beta   90.00
_cell.angle_gamma   90.00
#
_symmetry.space_group_name_H-M   'P 1'
#
loop_
_entity.id
_entity.type
_entity.pdbx_description
1 polymer ?
#
loop_
_entity_poly.entity_id
_entity_poly.type
_entity_poly.pdbx_seq_one_letter_code
_entity_poly.pdbx_strand_id
1 'polypeptide(L)'
;MDKHFTDMMQAFCSPFPINIPGFPSYRAPKGRNVLVKTLQGLMEKRKAKSTDQFNGGDPYQKRGMVDLLMEVKDENGQKLTDENILDLLLVILFAGHES
;
A
#
# COMPACT_ATOMS: atom_id res chain seq x y z
N MET A 1 -3.76 13.54 3.72
CA MET A 1 -3.76 12.30 2.89
C MET A 1 -4.81 12.43 1.79
N ASP A 2 -5.97 12.97 2.14
CA ASP A 2 -7.18 13.11 1.32
C ASP A 2 -6.92 13.70 -0.08
N LYS A 3 -6.29 14.88 -0.20
CA LYS A 3 -6.04 15.49 -1.52
C LYS A 3 -5.22 14.61 -2.47
N HIS A 4 -4.16 13.97 -1.97
CA HIS A 4 -3.27 13.13 -2.79
C HIS A 4 -3.93 11.82 -3.18
N PHE A 5 -4.77 11.29 -2.29
CA PHE A 5 -5.61 10.14 -2.57
C PHE A 5 -6.67 10.49 -3.61
N THR A 6 -7.41 11.59 -3.45
CA THR A 6 -8.40 12.07 -4.43
C THR A 6 -7.78 12.33 -5.80
N ASP A 7 -6.62 12.99 -5.88
CA ASP A 7 -5.93 13.24 -7.15
C ASP A 7 -5.58 11.93 -7.89
N MET A 8 -5.17 10.90 -7.14
CA MET A 8 -4.89 9.57 -7.69
C MET A 8 -6.18 8.86 -8.14
N MET A 9 -7.22 8.89 -7.30
CA MET A 9 -8.51 8.24 -7.59
C MET A 9 -9.22 8.84 -8.80
N GLN A 10 -9.28 10.17 -8.86
CA GLN A 10 -9.88 10.87 -10.00
C GLN A 10 -9.17 10.54 -11.31
N ALA A 11 -7.86 10.36 -11.30
CA ALA A 11 -7.13 9.94 -12.49
C ALA A 11 -7.36 8.47 -12.84
N PHE A 12 -7.44 7.58 -11.84
CA PHE A 12 -7.71 6.16 -12.04
C PHE A 12 -9.11 5.90 -12.62
N CYS A 13 -10.12 6.62 -12.12
CA CYS A 13 -11.50 6.53 -12.60
C CYS A 13 -11.80 7.46 -13.78
N SER A 14 -10.82 8.21 -14.30
CA SER A 14 -11.08 9.14 -15.41
C SER A 14 -11.29 8.38 -16.72
N PRO A 15 -12.38 8.66 -17.48
CA PRO A 15 -12.56 8.09 -18.81
C PRO A 15 -11.53 8.61 -19.83
N PHE A 16 -10.89 9.75 -19.54
CA PHE A 16 -9.87 10.37 -20.39
C PHE A 16 -8.60 10.70 -19.58
N PRO A 17 -7.48 9.98 -19.79
CA PRO A 17 -6.24 10.20 -19.04
C PRO A 17 -5.42 11.36 -19.62
N ILE A 18 -5.96 12.58 -19.54
CA ILE A 18 -5.30 13.78 -20.10
C ILE A 18 -4.18 14.23 -19.15
N ASN A 19 -2.93 14.14 -19.61
CA ASN A 19 -1.74 14.46 -18.82
C ASN A 19 -1.18 15.86 -19.11
N ILE A 20 -1.96 16.90 -18.78
CA ILE A 20 -1.52 18.31 -18.86
C ILE A 20 -1.84 19.06 -17.55
N PRO A 21 -1.14 20.17 -17.24
CA PRO A 21 -1.39 20.93 -16.02
C PRO A 21 -2.86 21.30 -15.84
N GLY A 22 -3.40 21.06 -14.63
CA GLY A 22 -4.81 21.29 -14.30
C GLY A 22 -5.69 20.04 -14.32
N PHE A 23 -5.25 18.95 -14.95
CA PHE A 23 -6.01 17.68 -14.98
C PHE A 23 -5.61 16.72 -13.84
N PRO A 24 -6.49 15.79 -13.42
CA PRO A 24 -6.18 14.79 -12.40
C PRO A 24 -4.98 13.92 -12.74
N SER A 25 -4.88 13.42 -13.98
CA SER A 25 -3.79 12.52 -14.41
C SER A 25 -2.41 13.16 -14.34
N TYR A 26 -2.31 14.50 -14.43
CA TYR A 26 -1.06 15.23 -14.23
C TYR A 26 -0.61 15.26 -12.75
N ARG A 27 -1.56 15.21 -11.81
CA ARG A 27 -1.30 15.24 -10.36
C ARG A 27 -1.18 13.85 -9.75
N ALA A 28 -1.77 12.85 -10.39
CA ALA A 28 -1.84 11.48 -9.88
C ALA A 28 -0.50 10.82 -9.57
N PRO A 29 0.58 10.97 -10.38
CA PRO A 29 1.88 10.40 -10.02
C PRO A 29 2.42 10.95 -8.69
N LYS A 30 2.21 12.24 -8.43
CA LYS A 30 2.57 12.85 -7.14
C LYS A 30 1.72 12.27 -6.01
N GLY A 31 0.42 12.08 -6.25
CA GLY A 31 -0.49 11.43 -5.31
C GLY A 31 -0.05 10.01 -4.94
N ARG A 32 0.19 9.16 -5.95
CA ARG A 32 0.67 7.79 -5.79
C ARG A 32 1.98 7.73 -5.02
N ASN A 33 2.95 8.59 -5.36
CA ASN A 33 4.25 8.60 -4.69
C ASN A 33 4.15 8.91 -3.19
N VAL A 34 3.24 9.81 -2.78
CA VAL A 34 3.00 10.10 -1.36
C VAL A 34 2.38 8.90 -0.64
N LEU A 35 1.40 8.23 -1.26
CA LEU A 35 0.75 7.05 -0.70
C LEU A 35 1.71 5.87 -0.57
N VAL A 36 2.46 5.54 -1.63
CA VAL A 36 3.48 4.48 -1.64
C VAL A 36 4.50 4.71 -0.53
N LYS A 37 5.06 5.92 -0.40
CA LYS A 37 6.01 6.25 0.67
C LYS A 37 5.42 6.08 2.07
N THR A 38 4.14 6.40 2.24
CA THR A 38 3.45 6.24 3.52
C THR A 38 3.27 4.77 3.88
N LEU A 39 2.81 3.94 2.92
CA LEU A 39 2.63 2.50 3.11
C LEU A 39 3.98 1.79 3.30
N GLN A 40 5.01 2.19 2.56
CA GLN A 40 6.36 1.66 2.73
C GLN A 40 6.89 1.97 4.13
N GLY A 41 6.74 3.20 4.61
CA GLY A 41 7.14 3.57 5.98
C GLY A 41 6.39 2.77 7.05
N LEU A 42 5.12 2.42 6.82
CA LEU A 42 4.35 1.54 7.71
C LEU A 42 4.87 0.10 7.68
N MET A 43 5.17 -0.42 6.49
CA MET A 43 5.67 -1.77 6.29
C MET A 43 7.04 -1.95 6.94
N GLU A 44 7.97 -1.02 6.75
CA GLU A 44 9.29 -1.05 7.38
C GLU A 44 9.20 -1.02 8.92
N LYS A 45 8.30 -0.20 9.47
CA LYS A 45 8.02 -0.20 10.92
C LYS A 45 7.50 -1.54 11.43
N ARG A 46 6.71 -2.25 10.62
CA ARG A 46 6.19 -3.58 10.99
C ARG A 46 7.26 -4.65 10.89
N LYS A 47 8.06 -4.66 9.81
CA LYS A 47 9.21 -5.55 9.66
C LYS A 47 10.18 -5.43 10.83
N ALA A 48 10.54 -4.20 11.21
CA ALA A 48 11.42 -3.96 12.35
C ALA A 48 10.88 -4.56 13.66
N LYS A 49 9.56 -4.48 13.88
CA LYS A 49 8.90 -5.10 15.04
C LYS A 49 8.82 -6.63 14.93
N SER A 50 8.66 -7.18 13.74
CA SER A 50 8.66 -8.64 13.52
C SER A 50 10.04 -9.26 13.74
N THR A 51 11.13 -8.53 13.46
CA THR A 51 12.49 -8.97 13.81
C THR A 51 12.67 -9.10 15.32
N ASP A 52 12.10 -8.19 16.11
CA ASP A 52 12.05 -8.31 17.58
C ASP A 52 11.19 -9.49 18.05
N GLN A 53 10.15 -9.88 17.29
CA GLN A 53 9.31 -11.02 17.65
C GLN A 53 10.01 -12.37 17.52
N PHE A 54 10.97 -12.53 16.60
CA PHE A 54 11.81 -13.74 16.51
C PHE A 54 12.69 -13.94 17.76
N ASN A 55 12.83 -12.92 18.62
CA ASN A 55 13.50 -12.98 19.93
C ASN A 55 12.52 -13.13 21.12
N GLY A 56 11.35 -13.74 20.92
CA GLY A 56 10.38 -14.01 22.00
C GLY A 56 9.31 -12.92 22.16
N GLY A 57 8.84 -12.36 21.05
CA GLY A 57 7.82 -11.31 21.07
C GLY A 57 6.44 -11.76 21.54
N ASP A 58 5.63 -10.78 21.91
CA ASP A 58 4.31 -10.95 22.51
C ASP A 58 3.34 -11.75 21.60
N PRO A 59 2.88 -12.95 22.02
CA PRO A 59 1.90 -13.74 21.27
C PRO A 59 0.53 -13.06 21.14
N TYR A 60 0.27 -12.00 21.92
CA TYR A 60 -0.95 -11.19 21.84
C TYR A 60 -0.80 -9.95 20.96
N GLN A 61 0.34 -9.74 20.30
CA GLN A 61 0.51 -8.61 19.41
C GLN A 61 -0.51 -8.67 18.27
N LYS A 62 -1.34 -7.63 18.18
CA LYS A 62 -2.40 -7.53 17.18
C LYS A 62 -1.82 -7.54 15.77
N ARG A 63 -1.95 -8.68 15.09
CA ARG A 63 -1.57 -8.85 13.69
C ARG A 63 -2.49 -8.02 12.80
N GLY A 64 -1.90 -7.31 11.84
CA GLY A 64 -2.63 -6.60 10.81
C GLY A 64 -2.33 -7.16 9.42
N MET A 65 -3.01 -6.58 8.42
CA MET A 65 -2.95 -7.05 7.04
C MET A 65 -1.54 -7.12 6.44
N VAL A 66 -0.67 -6.15 6.74
CA VAL A 66 0.73 -6.17 6.30
C VAL A 66 1.46 -7.39 6.85
N ASP A 67 1.21 -7.74 8.12
CA ASP A 67 1.85 -8.89 8.79
C ASP A 67 1.40 -10.20 8.12
N LEU A 68 0.12 -10.30 7.74
CA LEU A 68 -0.42 -11.46 7.02
C LEU A 68 0.19 -11.58 5.61
N LEU A 69 0.31 -10.47 4.87
CA LEU A 69 0.84 -10.47 3.51
C LEU A 69 2.35 -10.79 3.44
N MET A 70 3.13 -10.46 4.47
CA MET A 70 4.56 -10.80 4.56
C MET A 70 4.81 -12.31 4.83
N GLU A 71 3.81 -13.02 5.33
CA GLU A 71 3.90 -14.45 5.63
C GLU A 71 3.31 -15.34 4.54
N VAL A 72 2.42 -14.79 3.71
CA VAL A 72 1.78 -15.54 2.63
C VAL A 72 2.82 -16.04 1.63
N LYS A 73 2.58 -17.26 1.13
CA LYS A 73 3.40 -17.90 0.11
C LYS A 73 2.51 -18.35 -1.04
N ASP A 74 3.05 -18.30 -2.25
CA ASP A 74 2.41 -18.87 -3.44
C ASP A 74 2.49 -20.41 -3.44
N GLU A 75 1.92 -21.03 -4.47
CA GLU A 75 1.94 -22.48 -4.69
C GLU A 75 3.36 -23.08 -4.79
N ASN A 76 4.36 -22.26 -5.11
CA ASN A 76 5.77 -22.65 -5.20
C ASN A 76 6.53 -22.38 -3.89
N GLY A 77 5.85 -21.88 -2.86
CA GLY A 77 6.44 -21.52 -1.57
C GLY A 77 7.15 -20.16 -1.55
N GLN A 78 7.05 -19.36 -2.61
CA GLN A 78 7.65 -18.03 -2.71
C GLN A 78 6.80 -16.99 -2.00
N LYS A 79 7.43 -16.08 -1.27
CA LYS A 79 6.75 -14.96 -0.61
C LYS A 79 6.46 -13.84 -1.58
N LEU A 80 5.45 -13.03 -1.27
CA LEU A 80 5.23 -11.77 -1.98
C LEU A 80 6.43 -10.84 -1.81
N THR A 81 6.79 -10.15 -2.90
CA THR A 81 7.78 -9.06 -2.83
C THR A 81 7.19 -7.85 -2.11
N ASP A 82 8.05 -7.00 -1.58
CA ASP A 82 7.66 -5.73 -0.96
C ASP A 82 6.80 -4.86 -1.89
N GLU A 83 7.15 -4.83 -3.18
CA GLU A 83 6.41 -4.09 -4.20
C GLU A 83 5.01 -4.66 -4.39
N ASN A 84 4.88 -5.99 -4.48
CA ASN A 84 3.57 -6.64 -4.58
C ASN A 84 2.69 -6.39 -3.35
N ILE A 85 3.27 -6.42 -2.15
CA ILE A 85 2.54 -6.12 -0.91
C ILE A 85 2.04 -4.67 -0.92
N LEU A 86 2.90 -3.72 -1.30
CA LEU A 86 2.53 -2.31 -1.39
C LEU A 86 1.44 -2.04 -2.43
N ASP A 87 1.54 -2.65 -3.61
CA ASP A 87 0.53 -2.51 -4.66
C ASP A 87 -0.80 -3.15 -4.23
N LEU A 88 -0.78 -4.29 -3.55
CA LEU A 88 -2.00 -4.91 -3.03
C LEU A 88 -2.66 -4.06 -1.93
N LEU A 89 -1.86 -3.47 -1.04
CA LEU A 89 -2.36 -2.53 -0.03
C LEU A 89 -3.00 -1.30 -0.67
N LEU A 90 -2.45 -0.77 -1.76
CA LEU A 90 -3.04 0.33 -2.52
C LEU A 90 -4.39 -0.05 -3.13
N VAL A 91 -4.49 -1.22 -3.76
CA VAL A 91 -5.74 -1.72 -4.37
C VAL A 91 -6.82 -1.93 -3.30
N ILE A 92 -6.46 -2.49 -2.15
CA ILE A 92 -7.43 -2.74 -1.07
C ILE A 92 -7.86 -1.44 -0.40
N LEU A 93 -6.93 -0.48 -0.24
CA LEU A 93 -7.27 0.86 0.22
C LEU A 93 -8.24 1.56 -0.74
N PHE A 94 -8.06 1.38 -2.05
CA PHE A 94 -8.99 1.87 -3.06
C PHE A 94 -10.37 1.23 -2.92
N ALA A 95 -10.42 -0.11 -2.94
CA ALA A 95 -11.69 -0.84 -2.87
C ALA A 95 -12.49 -0.51 -1.60
N GLY A 96 -11.81 -0.39 -0.45
CA GLY A 96 -12.45 -0.04 0.82
C GLY A 96 -12.87 1.43 0.94
N HIS A 97 -12.31 2.33 0.13
CA HIS A 97 -12.73 3.74 0.10
C HIS A 97 -13.95 3.97 -0.79
N GLU A 98 -14.04 3.25 -1.91
CA GLU A 98 -15.15 3.40 -2.88
C GLU A 98 -16.42 2.62 -2.51
N SER A 99 -16.38 1.76 -1.48
CA SER A 99 -17.52 0.93 -1.03
C SER A 99 -18.33 1.61 0.09
#